data_AF-A0A533ZCF2-F1
#
_entry.id   AF-A0A533ZCF2-F1
#
_cell.length_a   1.000
_cell.length_b   1.000
_cell.length_c   1.000
_cell.angle_alpha   90.00
_cell.angle_beta   90.00
_cell.angle_gamma   90.00
#
_symmetry.space_group_name_H-M   'P 1'
#
loop_
_entity.id
_entity.type
_entity.pdbx_description
1 polymer ?
#
loop_
_entity_poly.entity_id
_entity_poly.type
_entity_poly.pdbx_seq_one_letter_code
_entity_poly.pdbx_strand_id
1 'polypeptide(L)'
;MSPEEDLEYSRFMHHSPGVTVLVIGALLLLDRWTAHRHRLLRVGSGLTWLAFGAFLFVFSDLEAWPIGPAGFVESFSLSTTHEWIQHHLLSMIPMVLGIYTMLFGWKEPRPLWRYVAAGIAMLGGAALLIHQHLDHPGIDFVNIQHRFFALTSFFIAVSLALEGSARFAWKGKPYLLPAGLLLLGVQLALYVE
;
A
#
# COMPACT_ATOMS: atom_id res chain seq x y z
N MET A 1 -6.68 11.38 22.98
CA MET A 1 -7.51 11.96 21.92
C MET A 1 -8.98 11.77 22.32
N SER A 2 -9.91 12.59 21.85
CA SER A 2 -11.33 12.31 22.05
C SER A 2 -11.80 11.22 21.06
N PRO A 3 -12.86 10.46 21.36
CA PRO A 3 -13.33 9.41 20.45
C PRO A 3 -13.70 9.91 19.04
N GLU A 4 -14.16 11.16 18.93
CA GLU A 4 -14.48 11.79 17.64
C GLU A 4 -13.21 12.10 16.85
N GLU A 5 -12.18 12.62 17.51
CA GLU A 5 -10.88 12.88 16.89
C GLU A 5 -10.19 11.57 16.45
N ASP A 6 -10.31 10.48 17.22
CA ASP A 6 -9.77 9.16 16.86
C ASP A 6 -10.42 8.62 15.58
N LEU A 7 -11.75 8.76 15.49
CA LEU A 7 -12.54 8.37 14.31
C LEU A 7 -12.16 9.21 13.07
N GLU A 8 -12.05 10.52 13.22
CA GLU A 8 -11.64 11.41 12.13
C GLU A 8 -10.21 11.10 11.67
N TYR A 9 -9.31 10.81 12.61
CA TYR A 9 -7.94 10.45 12.30
C TYR A 9 -7.84 9.11 11.56
N SER A 10 -8.56 8.10 12.02
CA SER A 10 -8.65 6.81 11.33
C SER A 10 -9.17 6.97 9.90
N ARG A 11 -10.25 7.75 9.69
CA ARG A 11 -10.76 8.05 8.34
C ARG A 11 -9.74 8.78 7.49
N PHE A 12 -9.06 9.79 8.04
CA PHE A 12 -7.98 10.50 7.35
C PHE A 12 -6.86 9.53 6.93
N MET A 13 -6.46 8.63 7.82
CA MET A 13 -5.42 7.63 7.59
C MET A 13 -5.83 6.51 6.63
N HIS A 14 -7.11 6.37 6.28
CA HIS A 14 -7.56 5.51 5.18
C HIS A 14 -7.72 6.29 3.86
N HIS A 15 -8.33 7.48 3.92
CA HIS A 15 -8.61 8.30 2.73
C HIS A 15 -7.34 8.83 2.08
N SER A 16 -6.36 9.28 2.86
CA SER A 16 -5.12 9.83 2.33
C SER A 16 -4.24 8.79 1.61
N PRO A 17 -4.07 7.54 2.11
CA PRO A 17 -3.56 6.44 1.31
C PRO A 17 -4.39 6.15 0.07
N GLY A 18 -5.73 6.18 0.17
CA GLY A 18 -6.61 5.95 -0.97
C GLY A 18 -6.34 6.89 -2.13
N VAL A 19 -6.30 8.19 -1.87
CA VAL A 19 -5.94 9.22 -2.87
C VAL A 19 -4.52 8.98 -3.42
N THR A 20 -3.57 8.65 -2.56
CA THR A 20 -2.18 8.42 -2.98
C THR A 20 -2.05 7.19 -3.89
N VAL A 21 -2.73 6.10 -3.56
CA VAL A 21 -2.77 4.87 -4.36
C VAL A 21 -3.50 5.09 -5.69
N LEU A 22 -4.53 5.94 -5.73
CA LEU A 22 -5.17 6.37 -6.98
C LEU A 22 -4.18 7.10 -7.90
N VAL A 23 -3.39 8.03 -7.36
CA VAL A 23 -2.36 8.76 -8.10
C VAL A 23 -1.32 7.80 -8.67
N ILE A 24 -0.83 6.86 -7.84
CA ILE A 24 0.11 5.82 -8.28
C ILE A 24 -0.48 4.97 -9.41
N GLY A 25 -1.71 4.48 -9.24
CA GLY A 25 -2.41 3.69 -10.24
C GLY A 25 -2.57 4.43 -11.57
N ALA A 26 -2.93 5.73 -11.52
CA ALA A 26 -3.03 6.58 -12.70
C ALA A 26 -1.68 6.82 -13.39
N LEU A 27 -0.61 7.08 -12.63
CA LEU A 27 0.74 7.25 -13.17
C LEU A 27 1.22 5.98 -13.88
N LEU A 28 1.01 4.81 -13.26
CA LEU A 28 1.37 3.53 -13.85
C LEU A 28 0.51 3.23 -15.09
N LEU A 29 -0.79 3.53 -15.05
CA LEU A 29 -1.67 3.39 -16.22
C LEU A 29 -1.19 4.23 -17.39
N LEU A 30 -0.84 5.50 -17.15
CA LEU A 30 -0.29 6.40 -18.15
C LEU A 30 1.07 5.92 -18.68
N ASP A 31 1.95 5.39 -17.81
CA ASP A 31 3.22 4.81 -18.24
C ASP A 31 3.00 3.62 -19.18
N ARG A 32 2.01 2.75 -18.91
CA ARG A 32 1.67 1.63 -19.81
C ARG A 32 1.04 2.10 -21.11
N TRP A 33 0.09 3.04 -21.03
CA TRP A 33 -0.59 3.60 -22.21
C TRP A 33 0.41 4.27 -23.16
N THR A 34 1.38 4.98 -22.62
CA THR A 34 2.43 5.64 -23.40
C THR A 34 3.54 4.68 -23.83
N ALA A 35 3.35 3.36 -23.68
CA ALA A 35 4.32 2.32 -23.99
C ALA A 35 5.69 2.58 -23.35
N HIS A 36 5.67 3.08 -22.11
CA HIS A 36 6.85 3.45 -21.35
C HIS A 36 7.71 4.50 -22.06
N ARG A 37 7.13 5.49 -22.74
CA ARG A 37 7.95 6.52 -23.43
C ARG A 37 8.53 7.57 -22.48
N HIS A 38 7.87 7.84 -21.36
CA HIS A 38 8.20 8.99 -20.50
C HIS A 38 8.86 8.57 -19.19
N ARG A 39 10.16 8.85 -19.05
CA ARG A 39 10.90 8.58 -17.80
C ARG A 39 10.29 9.23 -16.56
N LEU A 40 9.70 10.40 -16.72
CA LEU A 40 9.06 11.14 -15.64
C LEU A 40 7.89 10.38 -15.01
N LEU A 41 7.09 9.63 -15.78
CA LEU A 41 5.96 8.90 -15.21
C LEU A 41 6.41 7.83 -14.22
N ARG A 42 7.57 7.22 -14.45
CA ARG A 42 8.12 6.16 -13.59
C ARG A 42 8.86 6.66 -12.38
N VAL A 43 9.72 7.66 -12.61
CA VAL A 43 10.40 8.32 -11.50
C VAL A 43 9.33 8.96 -10.61
N GLY A 44 8.32 9.59 -11.20
CA GLY A 44 7.13 10.08 -10.52
C GLY A 44 6.44 8.99 -9.73
N SER A 45 6.01 7.88 -10.34
CA SER A 45 5.33 6.79 -9.61
C SER A 45 6.18 6.20 -8.49
N GLY A 46 7.49 6.03 -8.72
CA GLY A 46 8.41 5.50 -7.71
C GLY A 46 8.63 6.45 -6.54
N LEU A 47 8.74 7.76 -6.80
CA LEU A 47 8.81 8.78 -5.77
C LEU A 47 7.49 8.90 -5.00
N THR A 48 6.34 8.78 -5.68
CA THR A 48 5.04 8.76 -5.02
C THR A 48 4.91 7.56 -4.09
N TRP A 49 5.34 6.37 -4.50
CA TRP A 49 5.41 5.19 -3.64
C TRP A 49 6.30 5.39 -2.40
N LEU A 50 7.47 5.99 -2.58
CA LEU A 50 8.39 6.28 -1.48
C LEU A 50 7.80 7.30 -0.49
N ALA A 51 7.24 8.39 -1.02
CA ALA A 51 6.58 9.41 -0.21
C ALA A 51 5.38 8.83 0.54
N PHE A 52 4.61 7.94 -0.11
CA PHE A 52 3.50 7.23 0.51
C PHE A 52 3.95 6.38 1.70
N GLY A 53 4.99 5.56 1.53
CA GLY A 53 5.53 4.77 2.63
C GLY A 53 6.08 5.63 3.76
N ALA A 54 6.79 6.72 3.44
CA ALA A 54 7.30 7.64 4.45
C ALA A 54 6.18 8.33 5.21
N PHE A 55 5.11 8.72 4.53
CA PHE A 55 3.91 9.25 5.15
C PHE A 55 3.30 8.24 6.13
N LEU A 56 3.06 6.99 5.69
CA LEU A 56 2.52 5.96 6.58
C LEU A 56 3.42 5.70 7.79
N PHE A 57 4.73 5.61 7.58
CA PHE A 57 5.71 5.36 8.65
C PHE A 57 5.69 6.45 9.72
N VAL A 58 5.46 7.70 9.33
CA VAL A 58 5.50 8.84 10.25
C VAL A 58 4.16 9.04 10.95
N PHE A 59 3.05 8.84 10.26
CA PHE A 59 1.72 9.24 10.72
C PHE A 59 0.81 8.08 11.13
N SER A 60 1.24 6.82 11.07
CA SER A 60 0.36 5.70 11.45
C SER A 60 -0.05 5.69 12.93
N ASP A 61 0.82 6.17 13.82
CA ASP A 61 0.63 6.05 15.27
C ASP A 61 0.94 7.38 15.96
N LEU A 62 -0.10 8.07 16.43
CA LEU A 62 0.06 9.38 17.11
C LEU A 62 0.54 9.28 18.56
N GLU A 63 0.43 8.10 19.16
CA GLU A 63 0.86 7.87 20.55
C GLU A 63 2.35 7.47 20.63
N ALA A 64 2.89 6.92 19.55
CA ALA A 64 4.20 6.30 19.47
C ALA A 64 5.19 7.12 18.61
N TRP A 65 6.45 6.73 18.65
CA TRP A 65 7.47 7.27 17.76
C TRP A 65 7.06 7.02 16.28
N PRO A 66 7.32 7.97 15.34
CA PRO A 66 8.26 9.10 15.45
C PRO A 66 7.70 10.44 15.91
N ILE A 67 6.38 10.63 15.90
CA ILE A 67 5.77 11.96 16.13
C ILE A 67 4.98 12.04 17.43
N GLY A 68 4.69 10.91 18.06
CA GLY A 68 3.95 10.83 19.30
C GLY A 68 4.76 11.19 20.54
N PRO A 69 4.08 11.28 21.71
CA PRO A 69 4.71 11.58 22.99
C PRO A 69 5.68 10.50 23.45
N ALA A 70 5.43 9.23 23.11
CA ALA A 70 6.34 8.14 23.46
C ALA A 70 7.58 8.14 22.56
N GLY A 71 8.77 8.07 23.16
CA GLY A 71 10.02 7.89 22.41
C GLY A 71 10.13 6.51 21.77
N PHE A 72 11.16 6.28 20.94
CA PHE A 72 11.36 5.00 20.24
C PHE A 72 11.40 3.79 21.19
N VAL A 73 12.15 3.89 22.29
CA VAL A 73 12.25 2.80 23.28
C VAL A 73 10.95 2.63 24.07
N GLU A 74 10.29 3.73 24.40
CA GLU A 74 9.03 3.73 25.15
C GLU A 74 7.88 3.12 24.33
N SER A 75 7.92 3.28 23.01
CA SER A 75 6.92 2.71 22.08
C SER A 75 6.83 1.17 22.19
N PHE A 76 7.89 0.48 22.61
CA PHE A 76 7.88 -0.97 22.86
C PHE A 76 7.22 -1.38 24.20
N SER A 77 6.89 -0.40 25.04
CA SER A 77 6.24 -0.62 26.35
C SER A 77 4.77 -0.21 26.36
N LEU A 78 4.27 0.37 25.26
CA LEU A 78 2.85 0.74 25.11
C LEU A 78 1.97 -0.51 24.97
N SER A 79 0.71 -0.42 25.40
CA SER A 79 -0.28 -1.48 25.15
C SER A 79 -0.49 -1.73 23.65
N THR A 80 -0.31 -0.70 22.83
CA THR A 80 -0.44 -0.71 21.35
C THR A 80 0.85 -1.12 20.62
N THR A 81 1.88 -1.60 21.34
CA THR A 81 3.19 -1.99 20.75
C THR A 81 3.05 -2.91 19.52
N HIS A 82 2.12 -3.86 19.57
CA HIS A 82 1.92 -4.81 18.47
C HIS A 82 1.42 -4.14 17.19
N GLU A 83 0.48 -3.20 17.32
CA GLU A 83 -0.07 -2.42 16.20
C GLU A 83 0.99 -1.47 15.64
N TRP A 84 1.70 -0.76 16.52
CA TRP A 84 2.81 0.12 16.13
C TRP A 84 3.87 -0.59 15.29
N ILE A 85 4.32 -1.78 15.73
CA ILE A 85 5.28 -2.59 14.97
C ILE A 85 4.69 -3.01 13.61
N GLN A 86 3.42 -3.43 13.57
CA GLN A 86 2.76 -3.79 12.32
C GLN A 86 2.71 -2.62 11.36
N HIS A 87 2.24 -1.45 11.80
CA HIS A 87 2.14 -0.25 10.97
C HIS A 87 3.51 0.15 10.39
N HIS A 88 4.55 0.16 11.22
CA HIS A 88 5.89 0.51 10.78
C HIS A 88 6.45 -0.49 9.77
N LEU A 89 6.31 -1.80 10.01
CA LEU A 89 6.75 -2.82 9.05
C LEU A 89 5.96 -2.76 7.74
N LEU A 90 4.64 -2.57 7.80
CA LEU A 90 3.78 -2.50 6.62
C LEU A 90 4.01 -1.23 5.81
N SER A 91 4.35 -0.10 6.45
CA SER A 91 4.71 1.13 5.75
C SER A 91 5.99 0.99 4.90
N MET A 92 6.84 0.00 5.17
CA MET A 92 8.03 -0.29 4.34
C MET A 92 7.67 -0.91 2.99
N ILE A 93 6.51 -1.58 2.87
CA ILE A 93 6.05 -2.20 1.62
C ILE A 93 5.99 -1.19 0.46
N PRO A 94 5.24 -0.08 0.55
CA PRO A 94 5.22 0.93 -0.51
C PRO A 94 6.61 1.50 -0.79
N MET A 95 7.50 1.64 0.21
CA MET A 95 8.86 2.11 -0.03
C MET A 95 9.65 1.14 -0.93
N VAL A 96 9.60 -0.16 -0.62
CA VAL A 96 10.28 -1.19 -1.43
C VAL A 96 9.69 -1.24 -2.84
N LEU A 97 8.37 -1.13 -2.99
CA LEU A 97 7.71 -1.06 -4.30
C LEU A 97 8.12 0.19 -5.09
N GLY A 98 8.34 1.32 -4.41
CA GLY A 98 8.86 2.54 -5.02
C GLY A 98 10.27 2.36 -5.57
N ILE A 99 11.18 1.79 -4.77
CA ILE A 99 12.54 1.44 -5.19
C ILE A 99 12.51 0.48 -6.38
N TYR A 100 11.71 -0.58 -6.28
CA TYR A 100 11.52 -1.55 -7.37
C TYR A 100 11.05 -0.86 -8.67
N THR A 101 10.06 0.02 -8.58
CA THR A 101 9.48 0.72 -9.74
C THR A 101 10.53 1.58 -10.44
N MET A 102 11.40 2.26 -9.69
CA MET A 102 12.44 3.12 -10.27
C MET A 102 13.61 2.32 -10.87
N LEU A 103 14.02 1.23 -10.21
CA LEU A 103 15.22 0.48 -10.58
C LEU A 103 14.96 -0.62 -11.62
N PHE A 104 13.79 -1.26 -11.55
CA PHE A 104 13.53 -2.50 -12.29
C PHE A 104 12.22 -2.49 -13.09
N GLY A 105 11.38 -1.47 -12.96
CA GLY A 105 10.12 -1.36 -13.72
C GLY A 105 10.26 -1.31 -15.25
N TRP A 106 11.48 -1.37 -15.79
CA TRP A 106 11.78 -1.33 -17.23
C TRP A 106 12.34 -2.65 -17.74
N LYS A 107 11.60 -3.27 -18.67
CA LYS A 107 11.98 -4.44 -19.49
C LYS A 107 12.96 -5.35 -18.76
N GLU A 108 12.48 -5.96 -17.68
CA GLU A 108 13.32 -6.68 -16.73
C GLU A 108 14.10 -7.83 -17.38
N PRO A 109 15.44 -7.77 -17.45
CA PRO A 109 16.25 -8.96 -17.71
C PRO A 109 16.30 -9.88 -16.48
N ARG A 110 15.71 -9.48 -15.35
CA ARG A 110 15.81 -10.15 -14.04
C ARG A 110 14.42 -10.42 -13.44
N PRO A 111 13.73 -11.50 -13.84
CA PRO A 111 12.39 -11.81 -13.35
C PRO A 111 12.31 -12.03 -11.82
N LEU A 112 13.44 -12.32 -11.16
CA LEU A 112 13.51 -12.51 -9.71
C LEU A 112 12.97 -11.30 -8.93
N TRP A 113 13.37 -10.07 -9.30
CA TRP A 113 12.99 -8.86 -8.54
C TRP A 113 11.50 -8.58 -8.60
N ARG A 114 10.85 -8.89 -9.72
CA ARG A 114 9.40 -8.85 -9.85
C ARG A 114 8.70 -9.84 -8.94
N TYR A 115 9.21 -11.07 -8.85
CA TYR A 115 8.65 -12.06 -7.92
C TYR A 115 8.86 -11.67 -6.46
N VAL A 116 10.00 -11.06 -6.13
CA VAL A 116 10.25 -10.50 -4.79
C VAL A 116 9.24 -9.38 -4.50
N ALA A 117 9.08 -8.41 -5.41
CA ALA A 117 8.12 -7.32 -5.24
C ALA A 117 6.68 -7.84 -5.13
N ALA A 118 6.30 -8.84 -5.94
CA ALA A 118 5.01 -9.51 -5.84
C ALA A 118 4.84 -10.25 -4.51
N GLY A 119 5.89 -10.91 -4.00
CA GLY A 119 5.89 -11.56 -2.69
C GLY A 119 5.71 -10.55 -1.55
N ILE A 120 6.35 -9.39 -1.62
CA ILE A 120 6.19 -8.32 -0.64
C ILE A 120 4.76 -7.74 -0.68
N ALA A 121 4.21 -7.50 -1.87
CA ALA A 121 2.80 -7.09 -2.02
C ALA A 121 1.82 -8.15 -1.49
N MET A 122 2.14 -9.44 -1.69
CA MET A 122 1.38 -10.57 -1.15
C MET A 122 1.39 -10.56 0.39
N LEU A 123 2.54 -10.30 1.01
CA LEU A 123 2.67 -10.17 2.47
C LEU A 123 1.82 -9.01 3.00
N GLY A 124 1.78 -7.87 2.29
CA GLY A 124 0.88 -6.77 2.64
C GLY A 124 -0.60 -7.15 2.62
N GLY A 125 -1.02 -7.91 1.59
CA GLY A 125 -2.39 -8.44 1.53
C GLY A 125 -2.70 -9.43 2.66
N ALA A 126 -1.73 -10.29 3.00
CA ALA A 126 -1.87 -11.24 4.10
C ALA A 126 -1.96 -10.52 5.45
N ALA A 127 -1.16 -9.46 5.64
CA ALA A 127 -1.20 -8.64 6.83
C ALA A 127 -2.55 -7.93 7.00
N LEU A 128 -3.11 -7.33 5.93
CA LEU A 128 -4.45 -6.75 5.95
C LEU A 128 -5.55 -7.76 6.31
N LEU A 129 -5.36 -9.04 5.98
CA LEU A 129 -6.33 -10.09 6.29
C LEU A 129 -6.33 -10.48 7.76
N ILE A 130 -5.16 -10.45 8.41
CA ILE A 130 -4.98 -10.84 9.81
C ILE A 130 -5.06 -9.64 10.77
N HIS A 131 -4.89 -8.42 10.26
CA HIS A 131 -5.00 -7.20 11.04
C HIS A 131 -6.45 -7.04 11.53
N GLN A 132 -6.61 -6.82 12.82
CA GLN A 132 -7.89 -6.70 13.51
C GLN A 132 -7.82 -5.47 14.40
N HIS A 133 -8.72 -4.51 14.20
CA HIS A 133 -8.94 -3.44 15.16
C HIS A 133 -9.82 -4.01 16.28
N LEU A 134 -9.20 -4.41 17.40
CA LEU A 134 -9.91 -5.08 18.50
C LEU A 134 -10.69 -4.11 19.39
N ASP A 135 -10.40 -2.81 19.31
CA ASP A 135 -10.88 -1.81 20.28
C ASP A 135 -11.84 -0.74 19.68
N HIS A 136 -12.32 -0.91 18.45
CA HIS A 136 -13.14 0.12 17.75
C HIS A 136 -14.65 -0.20 17.68
N PRO A 137 -15.56 0.79 17.84
CA PRO A 137 -16.97 0.62 17.51
C PRO A 137 -17.15 0.26 16.02
N GLY A 138 -17.92 -0.78 15.66
CA GLY A 138 -18.15 -1.15 14.25
C GLY A 138 -17.21 -2.22 13.67
N ILE A 139 -16.48 -2.95 14.55
CA ILE A 139 -15.53 -4.04 14.25
C ILE A 139 -15.88 -4.86 13.00
N ASP A 140 -17.12 -5.32 12.86
CA ASP A 140 -17.52 -6.21 11.77
C ASP A 140 -17.43 -5.55 10.39
N PHE A 141 -17.80 -4.27 10.27
CA PHE A 141 -17.83 -3.59 8.98
C PHE A 141 -16.44 -3.12 8.53
N VAL A 142 -15.63 -2.62 9.47
CA VAL A 142 -14.22 -2.30 9.23
C VAL A 142 -13.44 -3.55 8.82
N ASN A 143 -13.66 -4.68 9.49
CA ASN A 143 -13.02 -5.95 9.16
C ASN A 143 -13.45 -6.48 7.78
N ILE A 144 -14.71 -6.32 7.40
CA ILE A 144 -15.18 -6.69 6.06
C ILE A 144 -14.46 -5.86 4.99
N GLN A 145 -14.33 -4.55 5.19
CA GLN A 145 -13.60 -3.68 4.27
C GLN A 145 -12.12 -4.10 4.15
N HIS A 146 -11.46 -4.40 5.28
CA HIS A 146 -10.08 -4.92 5.28
C HIS A 146 -9.92 -6.22 4.49
N ARG A 147 -10.90 -7.13 4.56
CA ARG A 147 -10.90 -8.35 3.74
C ARG A 147 -10.98 -8.02 2.25
N PHE A 148 -11.78 -7.03 1.84
CA PHE A 148 -11.81 -6.57 0.45
C PHE A 148 -10.50 -5.91 0.01
N PHE A 149 -9.87 -5.13 0.90
CA PHE A 149 -8.56 -4.54 0.65
C PHE A 149 -7.50 -5.64 0.46
N ALA A 150 -7.51 -6.67 1.31
CA ALA A 150 -6.64 -7.83 1.23
C ALA A 150 -6.80 -8.59 -0.10
N LEU A 151 -8.04 -8.88 -0.52
CA LEU A 151 -8.33 -9.52 -1.80
C LEU A 151 -7.79 -8.71 -2.98
N THR A 152 -7.99 -7.38 -2.94
CA THR A 152 -7.47 -6.48 -3.98
C THR A 152 -5.94 -6.42 -3.97
N SER A 153 -5.31 -6.46 -2.79
CA SER A 153 -3.85 -6.56 -2.64
C SER A 153 -3.29 -7.87 -3.20
N PHE A 154 -3.98 -8.99 -2.99
CA PHE A 154 -3.61 -10.27 -3.62
C PHE A 154 -3.73 -10.20 -5.14
N PHE A 155 -4.78 -9.57 -5.66
CA PHE A 155 -4.92 -9.33 -7.09
C PHE A 155 -3.78 -8.46 -7.64
N ILE A 156 -3.38 -7.39 -6.92
CA ILE A 156 -2.22 -6.54 -7.26
C ILE A 156 -0.94 -7.36 -7.31
N ALA A 157 -0.68 -8.19 -6.29
CA ALA A 157 0.51 -9.03 -6.20
C ALA A 157 0.60 -10.04 -7.36
N VAL A 158 -0.51 -10.72 -7.66
CA VAL A 158 -0.59 -11.66 -8.80
C VAL A 158 -0.40 -10.92 -10.12
N SER A 159 -1.03 -9.75 -10.28
CA SER A 159 -0.90 -8.92 -11.49
C SER A 159 0.55 -8.50 -11.73
N LEU A 160 1.26 -8.08 -10.67
CA LEU A 160 2.68 -7.76 -10.72
C LEU A 160 3.51 -8.97 -11.16
N ALA A 161 3.25 -10.17 -10.62
CA ALA A 161 3.96 -11.38 -11.02
C ALA A 161 3.72 -11.76 -12.50
N LEU A 162 2.47 -11.61 -12.97
CA LEU A 162 2.04 -11.98 -14.33
C LEU A 162 2.54 -11.04 -15.42
N GLU A 163 2.76 -9.77 -15.10
CA GLU A 163 3.01 -8.72 -16.07
C GLU A 163 4.14 -9.05 -17.06
N GLY A 164 5.28 -9.54 -16.58
CA GLY A 164 6.38 -9.98 -17.43
C GLY A 164 6.47 -11.50 -17.62
N SER A 165 5.39 -12.24 -17.37
CA SER A 165 5.32 -13.67 -17.68
C SER A 165 5.17 -13.88 -19.20
N ALA A 166 6.12 -14.58 -19.82
CA ALA A 166 6.04 -14.94 -21.24
C ALA A 166 4.94 -15.98 -21.53
N ARG A 167 4.55 -16.78 -20.52
CA ARG A 167 3.50 -17.81 -20.65
C ARG A 167 2.10 -17.21 -20.80
N PHE A 168 1.92 -15.97 -20.35
CA PHE A 168 0.64 -15.27 -20.42
C PHE A 168 0.72 -14.17 -21.48
N ALA A 169 0.23 -14.44 -22.69
CA ALA A 169 0.39 -13.58 -23.87
C ALA A 169 -0.73 -12.53 -24.06
N TRP A 170 -1.69 -12.44 -23.12
CA TRP A 170 -2.81 -11.51 -23.24
C TRP A 170 -2.32 -10.06 -23.19
N LYS A 171 -2.67 -9.27 -24.22
CA LYS A 171 -2.25 -7.86 -24.36
C LYS A 171 -2.75 -6.95 -23.24
N GLY A 172 -3.81 -7.35 -22.53
CA GLY A 172 -4.37 -6.60 -21.42
C GLY A 172 -3.59 -6.73 -20.10
N LYS A 173 -2.67 -7.70 -19.98
CA LYS A 173 -1.97 -7.97 -18.71
C LYS A 173 -1.23 -6.79 -18.07
N PRO A 174 -0.62 -5.84 -18.82
CA PRO A 174 0.08 -4.71 -18.19
C PRO A 174 -0.88 -3.74 -17.49
N TYR A 175 -2.18 -3.82 -17.77
CA TYR A 175 -3.20 -2.96 -17.19
C TYR A 175 -3.81 -3.54 -15.91
N LEU A 176 -3.56 -4.81 -15.58
CA LEU A 176 -4.10 -5.45 -14.39
C LEU A 176 -3.55 -4.82 -13.10
N LEU A 177 -2.24 -4.56 -13.05
CA LEU A 177 -1.60 -3.91 -11.91
C LEU A 177 -2.17 -2.50 -11.62
N PRO A 178 -2.16 -1.55 -12.57
CA PRO A 178 -2.73 -0.24 -12.32
C PRO A 178 -4.25 -0.29 -12.06
N ALA A 179 -5.00 -1.21 -12.69
CA ALA A 179 -6.42 -1.37 -12.39
C ALA A 179 -6.65 -1.84 -10.94
N GLY A 180 -5.83 -2.77 -10.44
CA GLY A 180 -5.89 -3.21 -9.04
C GLY A 180 -5.56 -2.09 -8.07
N LEU A 181 -4.53 -1.29 -8.36
CA LEU A 181 -4.18 -0.12 -7.56
C LEU A 181 -5.31 0.92 -7.56
N LEU A 182 -5.90 1.22 -8.72
CA LEU A 182 -7.04 2.13 -8.78
C LEU A 182 -8.22 1.62 -7.95
N LEU A 183 -8.52 0.32 -8.03
CA LEU A 183 -9.58 -0.30 -7.22
C LEU A 183 -9.29 -0.18 -5.71
N LEU A 184 -8.06 -0.50 -5.28
CA LEU A 184 -7.65 -0.37 -3.88
C LEU A 184 -7.72 1.10 -3.42
N GLY A 185 -7.31 2.02 -4.28
CA GLY A 185 -7.37 3.45 -4.01
C GLY A 185 -8.82 3.94 -3.82
N VAL A 186 -9.76 3.48 -4.66
CA VAL A 186 -11.20 3.77 -4.48
C VAL A 186 -11.72 3.17 -3.17
N GLN A 187 -11.39 1.91 -2.90
CA GLN A 187 -11.79 1.21 -1.68
C GLN A 187 -11.35 1.96 -0.42
N LEU A 188 -10.11 2.42 -0.37
CA LEU A 188 -9.55 3.21 0.72
C LEU A 188 -10.13 4.63 0.79
N ALA A 189 -10.32 5.30 -0.34
CA ALA A 189 -10.88 6.65 -0.39
C ALA A 189 -12.37 6.70 0.00
N LEU A 190 -13.08 5.58 -0.14
CA LEU A 190 -14.47 5.41 0.29
C LEU A 190 -14.59 4.64 1.61
N TYR A 191 -13.46 4.42 2.31
CA TYR A 191 -13.46 3.79 3.62
C TYR A 191 -14.37 4.56 4.57
N VAL A 192 -15.09 3.79 5.36
CA VAL A 192 -16.00 4.29 6.38
C VAL A 192 -15.83 3.46 7.64
N GLU A 193 -15.97 4.11 8.77
CA GLU A 193 -15.91 3.52 10.10
C GLU A 193 -17.25 3.73 10.79
#